data_AF-A0A7V9RFX0-F1
#
_entry.id   AF-A0A7V9RFX0-F1
#
_cell.length_a   1.000
_cell.length_b   1.000
_cell.length_c   1.000
_cell.angle_alpha   90.00
_cell.angle_beta   90.00
_cell.angle_gamma   90.00
#
_symmetry.space_group_name_H-M   'P 1'
#
loop_
_entity.id
_entity.type
_entity.pdbx_description
1 polymer ?
#
loop_
_entity_poly.entity_id
_entity_poly.type
_entity_poly.pdbx_seq_one_letter_code
_entity_poly.pdbx_strand_id
1 'polypeptide(L)'
;MAKTVTMVGLLFAAAVSVPFACSPFGGASAFNCDDDADCQGTAQGQAGGRCELSTNFCAFPDDACGPLGRYGSLAGGQSNECVDGSAPGDGPPPDTLETDGPPVNPGDECFGTTGGLVEPCFDPAQVPAGAIALIAEIDTDTSNPCSAVVKNTTACVVAGGSISIATGVTVRATGSKPLVLLATTGAITIDGALDGASHVASPTVTGPAANNATCDG
;
A
#
# COMPACT_ATOMS: atom_id res chain seq x y z
N MET A 1 -54.12 -5.55 -12.54
CA MET A 1 -53.76 -6.26 -11.30
C MET A 1 -52.79 -5.36 -10.55
N ALA A 2 -53.25 -4.69 -9.50
CA ALA A 2 -52.45 -3.71 -8.76
C ALA A 2 -51.55 -4.43 -7.74
N LYS A 3 -50.26 -4.14 -7.77
CA LYS A 3 -49.24 -4.77 -6.92
C LYS A 3 -48.95 -3.84 -5.74
N THR A 4 -49.38 -4.24 -4.55
CA THR A 4 -49.12 -3.55 -3.29
C THR A 4 -47.64 -3.67 -2.94
N VAL A 5 -46.97 -2.55 -2.72
CA VAL A 5 -45.57 -2.48 -2.28
C VAL A 5 -45.56 -2.27 -0.77
N THR A 6 -45.04 -3.25 -0.03
CA THR A 6 -44.86 -3.18 1.41
C THR A 6 -43.52 -2.51 1.72
N MET A 7 -43.55 -1.34 2.34
CA MET A 7 -42.38 -0.65 2.88
C MET A 7 -41.88 -1.42 4.10
N VAL A 8 -40.70 -2.02 4.00
CA VAL A 8 -39.98 -2.60 5.15
C VAL A 8 -39.15 -1.49 5.79
N GLY A 9 -39.47 -1.18 7.04
CA GLY A 9 -38.78 -0.17 7.84
C GLY A 9 -37.34 -0.59 8.15
N LEU A 10 -36.39 0.28 7.77
CA LEU A 10 -34.97 0.12 8.04
C LEU A 10 -34.68 0.59 9.48
N LEU A 11 -34.28 -0.34 10.35
CA LEU A 11 -33.72 0.00 11.67
C LEU A 11 -32.29 0.51 11.48
N PHE A 12 -32.01 1.72 11.95
CA PHE A 12 -30.65 2.26 12.06
C PHE A 12 -29.96 1.62 13.26
N ALA A 13 -28.96 0.76 13.01
CA ALA A 13 -27.98 0.37 14.01
C ALA A 13 -26.90 1.45 14.08
N ALA A 14 -26.75 2.09 15.24
CA ALA A 14 -25.66 3.01 15.50
C ALA A 14 -24.35 2.22 15.63
N ALA A 15 -23.48 2.32 14.62
CA ALA A 15 -22.13 1.81 14.69
C ALA A 15 -21.31 2.70 15.64
N VAL A 16 -20.91 2.16 16.79
CA VAL A 16 -19.92 2.78 17.66
C VAL A 16 -18.56 2.54 17.03
N SER A 17 -18.00 3.58 16.41
CA SER A 17 -16.64 3.57 15.90
C SER A 17 -15.66 3.68 17.08
N VAL A 18 -14.92 2.61 17.35
CA VAL A 18 -13.75 2.66 18.24
C VAL A 18 -12.58 3.20 17.39
N PRO A 19 -11.89 4.27 17.78
CA PRO A 19 -10.71 4.72 17.05
C PRO A 19 -9.60 3.69 17.22
N PHE A 20 -9.34 2.92 16.16
CA PHE A 20 -8.11 2.14 16.03
C PHE A 20 -6.97 3.13 15.81
N ALA A 21 -6.26 3.46 16.89
CA ALA A 21 -4.99 4.16 16.83
C ALA A 21 -3.94 3.17 16.29
N CYS A 22 -3.80 3.11 14.97
CA CYS A 22 -2.53 2.70 14.36
C CYS A 22 -1.42 3.56 14.97
N SER A 23 -0.29 2.91 15.28
CA SER A 23 0.92 3.49 15.90
C SER A 23 1.05 5.02 15.72
N PRO A 24 1.18 5.81 16.82
CA PRO A 24 1.01 7.27 16.79
C PRO A 24 1.99 8.02 15.88
N PHE A 25 3.06 7.39 15.43
CA PHE A 25 4.08 8.04 14.60
C PHE A 25 3.77 8.02 13.09
N GLY A 26 2.53 7.73 12.70
CA GLY A 26 2.05 7.72 11.32
C GLY A 26 1.32 9.00 10.89
N GLY A 27 2.06 10.08 10.62
CA GLY A 27 1.72 10.99 9.53
C GLY A 27 0.77 12.17 9.75
N ALA A 28 0.77 12.87 10.90
CA ALA A 28 0.09 14.16 10.99
C ALA A 28 0.80 15.17 11.91
N SER A 29 1.04 16.37 11.38
CA SER A 29 1.55 17.61 12.03
C SER A 29 3.01 17.65 12.50
N ALA A 30 3.66 18.79 12.26
CA ALA A 30 4.94 19.13 12.87
C ALA A 30 4.76 19.17 14.40
N PHE A 31 5.53 18.37 15.13
CA PHE A 31 5.52 18.33 16.60
C PHE A 31 6.04 19.67 17.14
N ASN A 32 5.12 20.60 17.36
CA ASN A 32 5.39 21.91 17.93
C ASN A 32 5.47 21.79 19.45
N CYS A 33 6.44 22.45 20.06
CA CYS A 33 6.66 22.39 21.51
C CYS A 33 5.43 22.76 22.34
N ASP A 34 4.63 23.70 21.84
CA ASP A 34 3.49 24.26 22.57
C ASP A 34 2.24 23.37 22.52
N ASP A 35 2.11 22.58 21.45
CA ASP A 35 0.87 21.88 21.11
C ASP A 35 0.97 20.36 21.27
N ASP A 36 2.20 19.83 21.32
CA ASP A 36 2.42 18.40 21.26
C ASP A 36 2.85 17.80 22.61
N ALA A 37 2.01 16.90 23.13
CA ALA A 37 2.28 16.19 24.37
C ALA A 37 3.53 15.30 24.27
N ASP A 38 3.87 14.84 23.06
CA ASP A 38 5.07 14.04 22.82
C ASP A 38 6.35 14.87 22.94
N CYS A 39 6.23 16.20 22.94
CA CYS A 39 7.34 17.14 23.11
C CYS A 39 7.52 17.68 24.53
N GLN A 40 6.62 17.30 25.44
CA GLN A 40 6.68 17.70 26.84
C GLN A 40 7.47 16.68 27.69
N GLY A 41 8.50 16.07 27.09
CA GLY A 41 9.47 15.26 27.81
C GLY A 41 10.16 16.11 28.87
N THR A 42 9.78 15.91 30.14
CA THR A 42 10.46 16.54 31.28
C THR A 42 11.98 16.35 31.14
N ALA A 43 12.76 17.37 31.50
CA ALA A 43 14.20 17.50 31.28
C ALA A 43 15.10 16.37 31.85
N GLN A 44 14.53 15.26 32.32
CA GLN A 44 15.19 14.05 32.82
C GLN A 44 14.44 12.77 32.39
N GLY A 45 14.61 12.35 31.13
CA GLY A 45 14.65 10.91 30.80
C GLY A 45 13.34 10.12 30.73
N GLN A 46 12.23 10.71 30.28
CA GLN A 46 11.10 9.92 29.77
C GLN A 46 10.97 10.11 28.25
N ALA A 47 10.47 9.09 27.56
CA ALA A 47 10.51 8.85 26.11
C ALA A 47 9.85 9.91 25.18
N GLY A 48 9.55 11.10 25.67
CA GLY A 48 9.15 12.26 24.87
C GLY A 48 10.36 13.02 24.33
N GLY A 49 10.19 13.66 23.18
CA GLY A 49 11.22 14.52 22.61
C GLY A 49 11.50 15.75 23.49
N ARG A 50 12.65 16.36 23.27
CA ARG A 50 13.06 17.64 23.87
C ARG A 50 12.65 18.77 22.94
N CYS A 51 11.98 19.78 23.50
CA CYS A 51 11.70 21.01 22.77
C CYS A 51 12.95 21.85 22.52
N GLU A 52 13.20 22.24 21.27
CA GLU A 52 14.20 23.22 20.88
C GLU A 52 13.58 24.61 20.72
N LEU A 53 13.77 25.46 21.74
CA LEU A 53 13.15 26.80 21.80
C LEU A 53 13.59 27.75 20.68
N SER A 54 14.72 27.48 20.02
CA SER A 54 15.22 28.28 18.90
C SER A 54 14.44 28.07 17.62
N THR A 55 13.83 26.89 17.46
CA THR A 55 13.12 26.46 16.24
C THR A 55 11.65 26.09 16.50
N ASN A 56 11.27 25.99 17.77
CA ASN A 56 9.96 25.55 18.27
C ASN A 56 9.58 24.13 17.83
N PHE A 57 10.58 23.27 17.59
CA PHE A 57 10.37 21.89 17.16
C PHE A 57 10.85 20.88 18.20
N CYS A 58 10.26 19.68 18.13
CA CYS A 58 10.68 18.55 18.92
C CYS A 58 11.89 17.80 18.35
N ALA A 59 12.86 17.53 19.21
CA ALA A 59 14.00 16.68 18.93
C ALA A 59 13.95 15.40 19.76
N PHE A 60 14.14 14.25 19.13
CA PHE A 60 14.13 12.96 19.80
C PHE A 60 15.56 12.45 19.97
N PRO A 61 15.89 11.74 21.07
CA PRO A 61 17.19 11.12 21.23
C PRO A 61 17.53 10.23 20.03
N ASP A 62 18.69 10.49 19.42
CA ASP A 62 19.22 9.72 18.29
C ASP A 62 20.73 9.60 18.46
N ASP A 63 21.23 8.37 18.57
CA ASP A 63 22.66 8.08 18.77
C ASP A 63 23.54 8.63 17.62
N ALA A 64 22.99 8.80 16.42
CA ALA A 64 23.70 9.38 15.28
C ALA A 64 23.81 10.92 15.32
N CYS A 65 22.96 11.59 16.10
CA CYS A 65 22.94 13.05 16.28
C CYS A 65 23.47 13.48 17.66
N GLY A 66 24.05 12.55 18.41
CA GLY A 66 24.59 12.81 19.74
C GLY A 66 23.51 13.17 20.78
N PRO A 67 23.88 13.83 21.89
CA PRO A 67 22.97 14.07 23.01
C PRO A 67 21.85 15.06 22.68
N LEU A 68 21.99 15.84 21.60
CA LEU A 68 20.96 16.76 21.17
C LEU A 68 19.89 16.08 20.29
N GLY A 69 20.16 14.91 19.72
CA GLY A 69 19.15 14.17 18.98
C GLY A 69 18.76 14.81 17.65
N ARG A 70 17.68 14.29 17.05
CA ARG A 70 17.22 14.61 15.71
C ARG A 70 15.81 15.20 15.72
N TYR A 71 15.57 16.22 14.91
CA TYR A 71 14.21 16.71 14.68
C TYR A 71 13.32 15.65 14.03
N GLY A 72 12.04 15.62 14.40
CA GLY A 72 11.07 14.71 13.79
C GLY A 72 10.93 14.92 12.27
N SER A 73 10.43 13.90 11.57
CA SER A 73 10.26 13.89 10.10
C SER A 73 9.28 14.93 9.55
N LEU A 74 8.60 15.67 10.43
CA LEU A 74 7.61 16.69 10.10
C LEU A 74 8.05 18.12 10.48
N ALA A 75 9.30 18.33 10.93
CA ALA A 75 9.83 19.65 11.33
C ALA A 75 10.14 20.61 10.14
N GLY A 76 9.40 20.49 9.04
CA GLY A 76 9.56 21.33 7.84
C GLY A 76 10.97 21.23 7.25
N GLY A 77 11.62 22.38 7.07
CA GLY A 77 12.99 22.45 6.51
C GLY A 77 14.08 21.84 7.39
N GLN A 78 13.77 21.49 8.64
CA GLN A 78 14.71 20.83 9.57
C GLN A 78 14.35 19.36 9.79
N SER A 79 13.44 18.79 8.98
CA SER A 79 12.99 17.42 9.15
C SER A 79 14.14 16.42 9.05
N ASN A 80 14.28 15.55 10.05
CA ASN A 80 15.34 14.55 10.16
C ASN A 80 16.78 15.12 10.25
N GLU A 81 16.94 16.41 10.52
CA GLU A 81 18.26 17.02 10.76
C GLU A 81 18.65 16.90 12.24
N CYS A 82 19.96 16.80 12.51
CA CYS A 82 20.47 16.84 13.87
C CYS A 82 20.40 18.27 14.43
N VAL A 83 20.03 18.41 15.69
CA VAL A 83 19.83 19.73 16.33
C VAL A 83 21.11 20.56 16.38
N ASP A 84 22.28 19.93 16.53
CA ASP A 84 23.58 20.61 16.57
C ASP A 84 24.10 21.03 15.18
N GLY A 85 23.34 20.77 14.12
CA GLY A 85 23.75 21.02 12.74
C GLY A 85 24.90 20.11 12.28
N SER A 86 25.26 19.08 13.06
CA SER A 86 26.06 18.00 12.51
C SER A 86 25.25 17.37 11.38
N ALA A 87 25.93 17.10 10.25
CA ALA A 87 25.33 16.17 9.29
C ALA A 87 25.04 14.90 10.10
N PRO A 88 23.80 14.35 10.04
CA PRO A 88 23.55 13.04 10.63
C PRO A 88 24.69 12.18 10.16
N GLY A 89 25.50 11.68 11.11
CA GLY A 89 26.81 11.13 10.76
C GLY A 89 26.64 10.22 9.56
N ASP A 90 27.61 10.22 8.65
CA ASP A 90 27.66 9.39 7.44
C ASP A 90 27.62 7.87 7.75
N GLY A 91 26.95 7.44 8.82
CA GLY A 91 26.07 6.30 8.78
C GLY A 91 25.59 6.12 7.35
N PRO A 92 25.79 4.91 6.80
CA PRO A 92 25.67 4.66 5.38
C PRO A 92 24.42 5.37 4.87
N PRO A 93 24.55 6.14 3.76
CA PRO A 93 23.51 7.05 3.28
C PRO A 93 22.17 6.36 3.49
N PRO A 94 21.20 6.99 4.20
CA PRO A 94 19.98 6.32 4.68
C PRO A 94 19.51 5.50 3.51
N ASP A 95 19.65 4.18 3.66
CA ASP A 95 19.63 3.21 2.56
C ASP A 95 18.75 3.78 1.48
N THR A 96 19.38 4.29 0.41
CA THR A 96 18.78 5.24 -0.54
C THR A 96 17.78 4.49 -1.38
N LEU A 97 16.82 3.84 -0.74
CA LEU A 97 16.06 2.73 -1.27
C LEU A 97 16.96 1.94 -2.24
N GLU A 98 18.18 1.55 -1.82
CA GLU A 98 18.84 0.48 -2.54
C GLU A 98 17.92 -0.69 -2.29
N THR A 99 17.15 -0.90 -3.34
CA THR A 99 15.89 -1.57 -3.24
C THR A 99 16.26 -3.01 -3.00
N ASP A 100 16.11 -3.47 -1.76
CA ASP A 100 16.12 -4.88 -1.36
C ASP A 100 14.94 -5.66 -2.00
N GLY A 101 14.47 -5.22 -3.17
CA GLY A 101 13.88 -6.12 -4.13
C GLY A 101 14.94 -7.16 -4.51
N PRO A 102 14.61 -8.46 -4.48
CA PRO A 102 15.55 -9.50 -4.90
C PRO A 102 16.13 -9.12 -6.27
N PRO A 103 17.43 -9.35 -6.51
CA PRO A 103 18.08 -8.94 -7.75
C PRO A 103 17.25 -9.47 -8.92
N VAL A 104 16.60 -8.55 -9.61
CA VAL A 104 16.03 -8.82 -10.92
C VAL A 104 17.17 -9.35 -11.75
N ASN A 105 17.03 -10.57 -12.27
CA ASN A 105 18.13 -11.19 -12.98
C ASN A 105 18.49 -10.25 -14.13
N PRO A 106 19.77 -9.92 -14.33
CA PRO A 106 20.15 -9.06 -15.43
C PRO A 106 19.66 -9.69 -16.74
N GLY A 107 18.70 -9.01 -17.37
CA GLY A 107 18.01 -9.48 -18.57
C GLY A 107 16.51 -9.73 -18.41
N ASP A 108 15.93 -9.76 -17.20
CA ASP A 108 14.47 -9.81 -17.05
C ASP A 108 13.83 -8.47 -17.48
N GLU A 109 12.66 -8.53 -18.12
CA GLU A 109 11.85 -7.36 -18.46
C GLU A 109 10.76 -7.16 -17.39
N CYS A 110 10.91 -6.09 -16.62
CA CYS A 110 10.05 -5.78 -15.48
C CYS A 110 9.13 -4.61 -15.78
N PHE A 111 7.89 -4.71 -15.30
CA PHE A 111 6.88 -3.68 -15.47
C PHE A 111 6.50 -3.12 -14.10
N GLY A 112 6.66 -1.81 -13.92
CA GLY A 112 6.37 -1.14 -12.65
C GLY A 112 7.52 -0.23 -12.23
N THR A 113 7.44 0.27 -11.01
CA THR A 113 8.52 1.01 -10.37
C THR A 113 9.21 0.10 -9.37
N THR A 114 10.53 0.12 -9.35
CA THR A 114 11.35 -0.56 -8.35
C THR A 114 10.92 -0.13 -6.94
N GLY A 115 10.55 -1.10 -6.10
CA GLY A 115 9.99 -0.85 -4.76
C GLY A 115 8.51 -0.45 -4.72
N GLY A 116 7.81 -0.51 -5.86
CA GLY A 116 6.36 -0.30 -5.94
C GLY A 116 5.55 -1.45 -5.34
N LEU A 117 4.21 -1.29 -5.31
CA LEU A 117 3.31 -2.28 -4.73
C LEU A 117 3.42 -3.66 -5.41
N VAL A 118 3.63 -3.69 -6.73
CA VAL A 118 3.88 -4.91 -7.52
C VAL A 118 4.82 -4.58 -8.68
N GLU A 119 5.84 -5.41 -8.89
CA GLU A 119 6.79 -5.31 -10.01
C GLU A 119 6.90 -6.68 -10.71
N PRO A 120 5.93 -7.04 -11.57
CA PRO A 120 6.00 -8.28 -12.34
C PRO A 120 7.16 -8.25 -13.34
N CYS A 121 8.00 -9.29 -13.29
CA CYS A 121 9.11 -9.49 -14.21
C CYS A 121 8.94 -10.75 -15.06
N PHE A 122 9.33 -10.65 -16.32
CA PHE A 122 9.24 -11.71 -17.32
C PHE A 122 10.61 -11.99 -17.94
N ASP A 123 10.83 -13.22 -18.42
CA ASP A 123 11.89 -13.47 -19.39
C ASP A 123 11.54 -12.68 -20.68
N PRO A 124 12.48 -11.91 -21.29
CA PRO A 124 12.22 -11.13 -22.51
C PRO A 124 11.62 -11.96 -23.65
N ALA A 125 11.99 -13.24 -23.76
CA ALA A 125 11.46 -14.12 -24.79
C ALA A 125 9.99 -14.55 -24.53
N GLN A 126 9.48 -14.30 -23.32
CA GLN A 126 8.16 -14.71 -22.86
C GLN A 126 7.25 -13.55 -22.46
N VAL A 127 7.65 -12.29 -22.76
CA VAL A 127 6.80 -11.12 -22.53
C VAL A 127 5.50 -11.28 -23.34
N PRO A 128 4.32 -11.33 -22.69
CA PRO A 128 3.07 -11.54 -23.40
C PRO A 128 2.77 -10.40 -24.36
N ALA A 129 2.71 -10.68 -25.67
CA ALA A 129 2.39 -9.67 -26.70
C ALA A 129 0.99 -9.83 -27.32
N GLY A 130 0.31 -10.96 -27.08
CA GLY A 130 -1.02 -11.24 -27.61
C GLY A 130 -2.12 -10.49 -26.87
N ALA A 131 -3.21 -10.15 -27.58
CA ALA A 131 -4.41 -9.59 -26.95
C ALA A 131 -5.16 -10.66 -26.13
N ILE A 132 -5.66 -10.27 -24.95
CA ILE A 132 -6.45 -11.13 -24.06
C ILE A 132 -7.84 -10.51 -23.87
N ALA A 133 -8.88 -11.29 -24.13
CA ALA A 133 -10.25 -10.95 -23.76
C ALA A 133 -10.64 -11.68 -22.48
N LEU A 134 -10.96 -10.93 -21.43
CA LEU A 134 -11.45 -11.50 -20.17
C LEU A 134 -12.97 -11.66 -20.26
N ILE A 135 -13.42 -12.92 -20.22
CA ILE A 135 -14.83 -13.28 -20.46
C ILE A 135 -15.45 -14.12 -19.34
N ALA A 136 -14.67 -14.43 -18.31
CA ALA A 136 -15.07 -15.30 -17.21
C ALA A 136 -14.54 -14.77 -15.88
N GLU A 137 -15.04 -15.33 -14.78
CA GLU A 137 -14.54 -15.06 -13.43
C GLU A 137 -13.05 -15.47 -13.29
N ILE A 138 -12.34 -14.76 -12.43
CA ILE A 138 -10.93 -14.98 -12.11
C ILE A 138 -10.84 -15.34 -10.62
N ASP A 139 -10.55 -16.59 -10.34
CA ASP A 139 -10.05 -17.04 -9.04
C ASP A 139 -8.52 -16.81 -9.00
N THR A 140 -8.05 -15.88 -8.18
CA THR A 140 -6.64 -15.49 -8.10
C THR A 140 -5.75 -16.55 -7.46
N ASP A 141 -6.32 -17.60 -6.89
CA ASP A 141 -5.58 -18.72 -6.32
C ASP A 141 -5.37 -19.85 -7.34
N THR A 142 -6.36 -20.08 -8.21
CA THR A 142 -6.42 -21.30 -9.05
C THR A 142 -6.55 -21.06 -10.55
N SER A 143 -6.92 -19.85 -10.99
CA SER A 143 -7.20 -19.61 -12.41
C SER A 143 -5.94 -19.58 -13.26
N ASN A 144 -5.99 -20.28 -14.39
CA ASN A 144 -4.94 -20.32 -15.40
C ASN A 144 -4.48 -18.95 -15.97
N PRO A 145 -5.31 -17.88 -16.06
CA PRO A 145 -4.83 -16.55 -16.44
C PRO A 145 -3.85 -15.90 -15.45
N CYS A 146 -3.73 -16.38 -14.22
CA CYS A 146 -2.67 -15.96 -13.31
C CYS A 146 -1.33 -16.51 -13.82
N SER A 147 -0.59 -15.67 -14.57
CA SER A 147 0.61 -16.05 -15.29
C SER A 147 1.64 -16.66 -14.34
N ALA A 148 1.94 -17.95 -14.54
CA ALA A 148 2.98 -18.68 -13.80
C ALA A 148 4.40 -18.23 -14.15
N VAL A 149 4.55 -17.34 -15.15
CA VAL A 149 5.85 -16.89 -15.68
C VAL A 149 6.33 -15.62 -14.95
N VAL A 150 5.51 -15.02 -14.09
CA VAL A 150 5.88 -13.81 -13.38
C VAL A 150 6.77 -14.14 -12.20
N LYS A 151 7.97 -13.58 -12.20
CA LYS A 151 8.91 -13.65 -11.07
C LYS A 151 8.57 -12.60 -10.03
N ASN A 152 8.98 -12.85 -8.78
CA ASN A 152 8.96 -11.87 -7.69
C ASN A 152 7.59 -11.27 -7.34
N THR A 153 6.50 -12.02 -7.53
CA THR A 153 5.17 -11.55 -7.14
C THR A 153 4.38 -12.58 -6.36
N THR A 154 3.62 -12.11 -5.37
CA THR A 154 2.60 -12.88 -4.66
C THR A 154 1.20 -12.62 -5.22
N ALA A 155 1.09 -11.75 -6.23
CA ALA A 155 -0.17 -11.42 -6.89
C ALA A 155 -0.52 -12.42 -8.02
N CYS A 156 -1.81 -12.50 -8.35
CA CYS A 156 -2.26 -13.08 -9.61
C CYS A 156 -2.13 -12.02 -10.71
N VAL A 157 -1.16 -12.22 -11.60
CA VAL A 157 -0.90 -11.28 -12.71
C VAL A 157 -1.49 -11.84 -14.00
N VAL A 158 -2.43 -11.10 -14.59
CA VAL A 158 -2.95 -11.37 -15.92
C VAL A 158 -2.28 -10.40 -16.89
N ALA A 159 -1.37 -10.91 -17.72
CA ALA A 159 -0.54 -10.11 -18.60
C ALA A 159 -0.78 -10.45 -20.08
N GLY A 160 -0.94 -9.42 -20.91
CA GLY A 160 -1.12 -9.52 -22.36
C GLY A 160 -0.59 -8.27 -23.07
N GLY A 161 -0.51 -8.29 -24.41
CA GLY A 161 -0.20 -7.10 -25.19
C GLY A 161 -1.28 -6.02 -25.00
N SER A 162 -2.54 -6.44 -25.05
CA SER A 162 -3.70 -5.66 -24.64
C SER A 162 -4.67 -6.54 -23.87
N ILE A 163 -5.48 -5.94 -23.01
CA ILE A 163 -6.50 -6.64 -22.21
C ILE A 163 -7.84 -5.98 -22.46
N SER A 164 -8.90 -6.76 -22.71
CA SER A 164 -10.23 -6.21 -22.92
C SER A 164 -11.32 -6.95 -22.13
N ILE A 165 -12.34 -6.20 -21.70
CA ILE A 165 -13.61 -6.70 -21.18
C ILE A 165 -14.71 -6.07 -22.02
N ALA A 166 -15.40 -6.88 -22.84
CA ALA A 166 -16.41 -6.38 -23.77
C ALA A 166 -17.69 -5.91 -23.07
N THR A 167 -18.46 -5.05 -23.73
CA THR A 167 -19.78 -4.62 -23.24
C THR A 167 -20.69 -5.80 -22.92
N GLY A 168 -21.38 -5.73 -21.78
CA GLY A 168 -22.28 -6.78 -21.31
C GLY A 168 -21.58 -7.96 -20.61
N VAL A 169 -20.24 -7.99 -20.61
CA VAL A 169 -19.45 -8.96 -19.84
C VAL A 169 -19.19 -8.40 -18.43
N THR A 170 -19.35 -9.24 -17.41
CA THR A 170 -18.89 -8.95 -16.05
C THR A 170 -17.82 -9.97 -15.68
N VAL A 171 -16.62 -9.48 -15.38
CA VAL A 171 -15.51 -10.26 -14.86
C VAL A 171 -15.44 -10.02 -13.36
N ARG A 172 -15.61 -11.07 -12.57
CA ARG A 172 -15.45 -11.01 -11.12
C ARG A 172 -14.13 -11.65 -10.72
N ALA A 173 -13.35 -10.95 -9.91
CA ALA A 173 -12.16 -11.48 -9.28
C ALA A 173 -12.50 -11.99 -7.87
N THR A 174 -11.91 -13.11 -7.49
CA THR A 174 -12.07 -13.76 -6.17
C THR A 174 -10.75 -14.38 -5.76
N GLY A 175 -10.57 -14.74 -4.49
CA GLY A 175 -9.39 -15.48 -4.03
C GLY A 175 -8.50 -14.68 -3.08
N SER A 176 -7.44 -15.31 -2.59
CA SER A 176 -6.58 -14.76 -1.52
C SER A 176 -5.52 -13.78 -2.03
N LYS A 177 -5.18 -13.81 -3.32
CA LYS A 177 -4.11 -12.98 -3.90
C LYS A 177 -4.66 -11.70 -4.53
N PRO A 178 -3.89 -10.59 -4.51
CA PRO A 178 -4.22 -9.40 -5.30
C PRO A 178 -4.30 -9.73 -6.80
N LEU A 179 -5.24 -9.13 -7.52
CA LEU A 179 -5.31 -9.20 -8.98
C LEU A 179 -4.54 -8.01 -9.60
N VAL A 180 -3.66 -8.29 -10.55
CA VAL A 180 -2.93 -7.29 -11.35
C VAL A 180 -3.21 -7.53 -12.81
N LEU A 181 -3.71 -6.51 -13.51
CA LEU A 181 -3.88 -6.52 -14.95
C LEU A 181 -2.74 -5.73 -15.58
N LEU A 182 -1.99 -6.36 -16.49
CA LEU A 182 -0.82 -5.76 -17.13
C LEU A 182 -0.94 -5.81 -18.66
N ALA A 183 -1.03 -4.64 -19.29
CA ALA A 183 -0.85 -4.51 -20.74
C ALA A 183 0.61 -4.13 -21.03
N THR A 184 1.34 -4.98 -21.76
CA THR A 184 2.78 -4.82 -22.00
C THR A 184 3.08 -3.87 -23.16
N THR A 185 2.20 -3.77 -24.16
CA THR A 185 2.43 -3.00 -25.40
C THR A 185 1.27 -2.12 -25.83
N GLY A 186 0.06 -2.39 -25.33
CA GLY A 186 -1.17 -1.72 -25.71
C GLY A 186 -1.91 -1.15 -24.51
N ALA A 187 -3.24 -1.29 -24.51
CA ALA A 187 -4.12 -0.74 -23.49
C ALA A 187 -4.93 -1.83 -22.78
N ILE A 188 -5.43 -1.47 -21.60
CA ILE A 188 -6.49 -2.19 -20.89
C ILE A 188 -7.80 -1.46 -21.18
N THR A 189 -8.76 -2.13 -21.82
CA THR A 189 -10.06 -1.56 -22.20
C THR A 189 -11.18 -2.29 -21.47
N ILE A 190 -11.98 -1.57 -20.68
CA ILE A 190 -13.08 -2.14 -19.90
C ILE A 190 -14.38 -1.48 -20.36
N ASP A 191 -15.03 -2.11 -21.35
CA ASP A 191 -16.34 -1.68 -21.86
C ASP A 191 -17.50 -2.40 -21.15
N GLY A 192 -17.20 -3.50 -20.45
CA GLY A 192 -18.10 -4.22 -19.56
C GLY A 192 -17.93 -3.80 -18.09
N ALA A 193 -17.92 -4.77 -17.19
CA ALA A 193 -17.68 -4.57 -15.76
C ALA A 193 -16.53 -5.45 -15.25
N LEU A 194 -15.70 -4.88 -14.38
CA LEU A 194 -14.69 -5.59 -13.59
C LEU A 194 -15.04 -5.42 -12.11
N ASP A 195 -15.40 -6.51 -11.45
CA ASP A 195 -15.67 -6.57 -10.02
C ASP A 195 -14.44 -7.14 -9.30
N GLY A 196 -13.58 -6.24 -8.81
CA GLY A 196 -12.40 -6.57 -8.01
C GLY A 196 -12.55 -6.20 -6.53
N ALA A 197 -13.78 -6.00 -6.06
CA ALA A 197 -13.99 -5.51 -4.71
C ALA A 197 -13.61 -6.56 -3.65
N SER A 198 -12.86 -6.11 -2.64
CA SER A 198 -12.49 -6.91 -1.47
C SER A 198 -13.71 -7.09 -0.55
N HIS A 199 -14.51 -8.12 -0.81
CA HIS A 199 -15.67 -8.46 0.01
C HIS A 199 -15.26 -9.45 1.10
N VAL A 200 -15.25 -8.99 2.36
CA VAL A 200 -15.13 -9.85 3.56
C VAL A 200 -16.48 -10.34 4.10
N ALA A 201 -17.57 -9.66 3.73
CA ALA A 201 -18.88 -9.85 4.34
C ALA A 201 -19.82 -10.81 3.59
N SER A 202 -19.39 -11.38 2.46
CA SER A 202 -20.20 -12.34 1.70
C SER A 202 -19.78 -13.76 2.05
N PRO A 203 -20.67 -14.61 2.60
CA PRO A 203 -20.34 -15.98 3.00
C PRO A 203 -20.01 -16.90 1.81
N THR A 204 -20.20 -16.42 0.58
CA THR A 204 -20.03 -17.21 -0.65
C THR A 204 -18.95 -16.68 -1.58
N VAL A 205 -18.45 -15.46 -1.37
CA VAL A 205 -17.46 -14.84 -2.27
C VAL A 205 -16.51 -13.96 -1.47
N THR A 206 -15.29 -14.44 -1.30
CA THR A 206 -14.17 -13.64 -0.77
C THR A 206 -13.52 -12.90 -1.94
N GLY A 207 -13.53 -11.57 -1.87
CA GLY A 207 -12.88 -10.74 -2.89
C GLY A 207 -11.35 -10.92 -2.91
N PRO A 208 -10.66 -10.51 -3.98
CA PRO A 208 -9.21 -10.62 -4.10
C PRO A 208 -8.53 -9.90 -2.94
N ALA A 209 -7.60 -10.60 -2.27
CA ALA A 209 -6.88 -10.11 -1.08
C ALA A 209 -7.77 -9.73 0.13
N ALA A 210 -9.03 -10.18 0.17
CA ALA A 210 -9.95 -9.88 1.28
C ALA A 210 -9.64 -10.69 2.55
N ASN A 211 -8.95 -11.82 2.44
CA ASN A 211 -8.61 -12.68 3.58
C ASN A 211 -7.10 -12.61 3.85
N ASN A 212 -6.61 -11.43 4.24
CA ASN A 212 -5.29 -11.36 4.85
C ASN A 212 -5.46 -11.74 6.32
N ALA A 213 -5.04 -12.96 6.70
CA ALA A 213 -5.10 -13.47 8.07
C ALA A 213 -4.47 -12.52 9.12
N THR A 214 -3.67 -11.56 8.67
CA THR A 214 -3.04 -10.53 9.51
C THR A 214 -3.99 -9.38 9.90
N CYS A 215 -5.18 -9.28 9.29
CA CYS A 215 -6.15 -8.21 9.54
C CYS A 215 -7.34 -8.63 10.43
N ASP A 216 -7.44 -9.91 10.82
CA ASP A 216 -8.56 -10.46 11.61
C ASP A 216 -8.29 -10.40 13.13
N GLY A 217 -7.75 -9.25 13.60
CA GLY A 217 -7.44 -9.02 15.01
C GLY A 217 -8.64 -9.09 15.95
#